data_AF-A0A0K9P1W1-F1
#
_entry.id   AF-A0A0K9P1W1-F1
#
_cell.length_a   1.000
_cell.length_b   1.000
_cell.length_c   1.000
_cell.angle_alpha   90.00
_cell.angle_beta   90.00
_cell.angle_gamma   90.00
#
_symmetry.space_group_name_H-M   'P 1'
#
loop_
_entity.id
_entity.type
_entity.pdbx_description
1 polymer ?
#
loop_
_entity_poly.entity_id
_entity_poly.type
_entity_poly.pdbx_seq_one_letter_code
_entity_poly.pdbx_strand_id
1 'polypeptide(L)'
;MHLEQKKISAICLCSNMEEDEQRDIFRELFSVECTFKLLYVTPERVARSDTLMRNLKTLYDRGSLDRIVIDEAHCVSQWGHDFRPDYQGLWILKEKFPNTPVLALTATATQCVMEDVVQALGLKNCIVFRQSFNRPNLRYYVSPKKKKILDDISKFIKDSHPNECGIIYCLSRMDCETVSKKLQIQWRRKNHLELIRAYPCLFIPKIGNLQIGFIAVDHHCKPTNFI
;
A
#
# COMPACT_ATOMS: atom_id res chain seq x y z
N MET A 1 7.70 3.86 -11.16
CA MET A 1 7.03 4.40 -12.35
C MET A 1 6.40 5.80 -12.19
N HIS A 2 5.47 6.06 -11.24
CA HIS A 2 4.84 7.40 -11.14
C HIS A 2 5.77 8.51 -10.64
N LEU A 3 6.64 8.21 -9.68
CA LEU A 3 7.61 9.18 -9.15
C LEU A 3 8.70 9.50 -10.18
N GLU A 4 9.19 8.48 -10.91
CA GLU A 4 10.09 8.65 -12.07
C GLU A 4 9.50 9.59 -13.14
N GLN A 5 8.22 9.41 -13.51
CA GLN A 5 7.54 10.30 -14.47
C GLN A 5 7.51 11.77 -14.00
N LYS A 6 7.44 11.99 -12.68
CA LYS A 6 7.53 13.32 -12.05
C LYS A 6 8.96 13.76 -11.73
N LYS A 7 9.98 12.97 -12.11
CA LYS A 7 11.41 13.19 -11.79
C LYS A 7 11.69 13.34 -10.28
N ILE A 8 10.90 12.65 -9.44
CA ILE A 8 11.12 12.57 -7.99
C ILE A 8 11.92 11.30 -7.72
N SER A 9 13.18 11.46 -7.29
CA SER A 9 14.06 10.35 -6.92
C SER A 9 13.55 9.66 -5.65
N ALA A 10 13.38 8.34 -5.68
CA ALA A 10 12.85 7.53 -4.60
C ALA A 10 13.42 6.11 -4.65
N ILE A 11 13.64 5.50 -3.49
CA ILE A 11 14.31 4.19 -3.38
C ILE A 11 13.61 3.28 -2.36
N CYS A 12 13.75 1.97 -2.52
CA CYS A 12 13.26 0.94 -1.60
C CYS A 12 14.44 0.25 -0.91
N LEU A 13 14.36 0.05 0.41
CA LEU A 13 15.13 -1.01 1.09
C LEU A 13 14.20 -2.19 1.33
N CYS A 14 14.23 -3.11 0.37
CA CYS A 14 13.37 -4.28 0.36
C CYS A 14 14.03 -5.43 1.16
N SER A 15 13.29 -6.41 1.68
CA SER A 15 13.86 -7.50 2.50
C SER A 15 14.63 -8.54 1.69
N ASN A 16 14.35 -8.64 0.40
CA ASN A 16 14.94 -9.56 -0.58
C ASN A 16 16.09 -8.93 -1.41
N MET A 17 16.62 -7.78 -0.97
CA MET A 17 17.66 -7.01 -1.65
C MET A 17 19.04 -7.47 -1.19
N GLU A 18 20.02 -7.56 -2.09
CA GLU A 18 21.38 -8.03 -1.73
C GLU A 18 22.10 -7.05 -0.80
N GLU A 19 23.04 -7.54 0.02
CA GLU A 19 23.75 -6.70 1.01
C GLU A 19 24.58 -5.59 0.34
N ASP A 20 25.14 -5.88 -0.84
CA ASP A 20 25.91 -4.92 -1.63
C ASP A 20 25.01 -3.79 -2.16
N GLU A 21 23.83 -4.10 -2.70
CA GLU A 21 22.83 -3.10 -3.13
C GLU A 21 22.37 -2.23 -1.95
N GLN A 22 22.09 -2.83 -0.79
CA GLN A 22 21.72 -2.09 0.41
C GLN A 22 22.84 -1.15 0.87
N ARG A 23 24.10 -1.60 0.84
CA ARG A 23 25.28 -0.81 1.21
C ARG A 23 25.47 0.38 0.28
N ASP A 24 25.24 0.21 -1.02
CA ASP A 24 25.37 1.29 -2.00
C ASP A 24 24.22 2.31 -1.87
N ILE A 25 22.98 1.87 -1.61
CA ILE A 25 21.86 2.78 -1.27
C ILE A 25 22.18 3.60 -0.02
N PHE A 26 22.73 2.98 1.04
CA PHE A 26 23.15 3.73 2.23
C PHE A 26 24.31 4.69 1.92
N ARG A 27 25.29 4.30 1.08
CA ARG A 27 26.37 5.21 0.64
C ARG A 27 25.82 6.45 -0.06
N GLU A 28 24.86 6.30 -0.97
CA GLU A 28 24.22 7.43 -1.66
C GLU A 28 23.35 8.27 -0.71
N LEU A 29 22.60 7.66 0.23
CA LEU A 29 21.83 8.39 1.26
C LEU A 29 22.70 9.33 2.11
N PHE A 30 23.97 8.97 2.34
CA PHE A 30 24.91 9.81 3.07
C PHE A 30 25.74 10.76 2.19
N SER A 31 25.70 10.62 0.86
CA SER A 31 26.39 11.52 -0.07
C SER A 31 25.91 12.96 0.06
N VAL A 32 26.82 13.92 -0.17
CA VAL A 32 26.48 15.35 -0.28
C VAL A 32 25.56 15.60 -1.48
N GLU A 33 25.67 14.77 -2.52
CA GLU A 33 24.88 14.85 -3.76
C GLU A 33 23.60 13.99 -3.71
N CYS A 34 23.18 13.52 -2.52
CA CYS A 34 22.05 12.60 -2.36
C CYS A 34 20.78 13.09 -3.09
N THR A 35 20.43 12.40 -4.18
CA THR A 35 19.29 12.80 -5.01
C THR A 35 17.96 12.38 -4.40
N PHE A 36 17.94 11.28 -3.63
CA PHE A 36 16.73 10.69 -3.06
C PHE A 36 15.87 11.70 -2.30
N LYS A 37 14.55 11.55 -2.44
CA LYS A 37 13.52 12.36 -1.78
C LYS A 37 12.47 11.49 -1.08
N LEU A 38 12.51 10.17 -1.22
CA LEU A 38 11.69 9.22 -0.48
C LEU A 38 12.47 7.91 -0.28
N LEU A 39 12.38 7.34 0.92
CA LEU A 39 12.92 6.03 1.26
C LEU A 39 11.79 5.12 1.75
N TYR A 40 11.45 4.12 0.93
CA TYR A 40 10.46 3.09 1.25
C TYR A 40 11.11 1.93 2.00
N VAL A 41 10.51 1.50 3.11
CA VAL A 41 10.95 0.32 3.90
C VAL A 41 9.74 -0.46 4.40
N THR A 42 9.91 -1.74 4.75
CA THR A 42 8.83 -2.50 5.41
C THR A 42 8.87 -2.39 6.94
N PRO A 43 7.73 -2.50 7.65
CA PRO A 43 7.66 -2.51 9.10
C PRO A 43 8.63 -3.51 9.75
N GLU A 44 8.75 -4.72 9.19
CA GLU A 44 9.68 -5.74 9.68
C GLU A 44 11.14 -5.25 9.62
N ARG A 45 11.52 -4.49 8.60
CA ARG A 45 12.87 -3.88 8.54
C ARG A 45 13.05 -2.78 9.59
N VAL A 46 12.01 -1.99 9.88
CA VAL A 46 12.07 -0.98 10.96
C VAL A 46 12.24 -1.65 12.32
N ALA A 47 11.45 -2.69 12.59
CA ALA A 47 11.45 -3.39 13.87
C ALA A 47 12.71 -4.24 14.11
N ARG A 48 13.37 -4.74 13.05
CA ARG A 48 14.41 -5.79 13.16
C ARG A 48 15.80 -5.38 12.65
N SER A 49 15.97 -4.23 11.98
CA SER A 49 17.25 -3.85 11.36
C SER A 49 17.97 -2.72 12.11
N ASP A 50 18.89 -3.09 13.00
CA ASP A 50 19.78 -2.14 13.70
C ASP A 50 20.56 -1.24 12.73
N THR A 51 20.99 -1.78 11.58
CA THR A 51 21.69 -0.99 10.54
C THR A 51 20.79 0.09 9.96
N LEU A 52 19.51 -0.20 9.68
CA LEU A 52 18.55 0.82 9.27
C LEU A 52 18.37 1.88 10.37
N MET A 53 18.16 1.45 11.63
CA MET A 53 17.94 2.37 12.74
C MET A 53 19.15 3.27 13.05
N ARG A 54 20.38 2.73 12.96
CA ARG A 54 21.62 3.53 13.02
C ARG A 54 21.69 4.55 11.89
N ASN A 55 21.40 4.13 10.66
CA ASN A 55 21.46 5.03 9.50
C ASN A 55 20.39 6.14 9.59
N LEU A 56 19.16 5.83 10.01
CA LEU A 56 18.12 6.83 10.27
C LEU A 56 18.51 7.79 11.41
N LYS A 57 19.21 7.31 12.45
CA LYS A 57 19.73 8.16 13.52
C LYS A 57 20.79 9.15 13.01
N THR A 58 21.71 8.70 12.15
CA THR A 58 22.67 9.59 11.48
C THR A 58 21.96 10.64 10.61
N LEU A 59 20.90 10.27 9.88
CA LEU A 59 20.08 11.22 9.10
C LEU A 59 19.35 12.22 10.00
N TYR A 60 18.81 11.78 11.14
CA TYR A 60 18.14 12.63 12.13
C TYR A 60 19.11 13.63 12.78
N ASP A 61 20.28 13.17 13.22
CA ASP A 61 21.26 14.00 13.93
C ASP A 61 21.87 15.11 13.05
N ARG A 62 21.96 14.87 11.73
CA ARG A 62 22.37 15.90 10.75
C ARG A 62 21.21 16.76 10.23
N GLY A 63 19.98 16.57 10.72
CA GLY A 63 18.80 17.33 10.30
C GLY A 63 18.31 17.01 8.88
N SER A 64 18.51 15.78 8.37
CA SER A 64 18.04 15.31 7.06
C SER A 64 16.91 14.27 7.11
N LEU A 65 16.25 14.09 8.27
CA LEU A 65 15.09 13.23 8.42
C LEU A 65 13.83 14.10 8.61
N ASP A 66 13.32 14.62 7.48
CA ASP A 66 12.26 15.64 7.45
C ASP A 66 10.89 15.12 7.91
N ARG A 67 10.55 13.87 7.58
CA ARG A 67 9.24 13.28 7.88
C ARG A 67 9.29 11.76 7.92
N ILE A 68 8.49 11.21 8.83
CA ILE A 68 8.12 9.80 8.86
C ILE A 68 6.68 9.68 8.38
N VAL A 69 6.43 8.79 7.44
CA VAL A 69 5.09 8.44 6.93
C VAL A 69 4.87 6.96 7.21
N ILE A 70 3.72 6.63 7.77
CA ILE A 70 3.28 5.26 8.01
C ILE A 70 2.04 5.07 7.16
N ASP A 71 2.21 4.39 6.03
CA ASP A 71 1.09 4.04 5.16
C ASP A 71 0.34 2.83 5.74
N GLU A 72 -0.94 2.69 5.37
CA GLU A 72 -1.86 1.68 5.92
C GLU A 72 -1.77 1.46 7.45
N ALA A 73 -1.66 2.56 8.20
CA ALA A 73 -1.46 2.55 9.66
C ALA A 73 -2.49 1.72 10.43
N HIS A 74 -3.68 1.53 9.86
CA HIS A 74 -4.74 0.67 10.40
C HIS A 74 -4.28 -0.78 10.70
N CYS A 75 -3.22 -1.27 10.03
CA CYS A 75 -2.62 -2.58 10.26
C CYS A 75 -2.11 -2.78 11.69
N VAL A 76 -1.90 -1.71 12.48
CA VAL A 76 -1.45 -1.79 13.88
C VAL A 76 -2.54 -2.26 14.85
N SER A 77 -3.81 -2.11 14.48
CA SER A 77 -4.98 -2.48 15.30
C SER A 77 -5.43 -3.91 15.01
N GLN A 78 -5.67 -4.70 16.06
CA GLN A 78 -6.30 -6.03 15.94
C GLN A 78 -7.78 -5.95 15.53
N TRP A 79 -8.41 -4.78 15.69
CA TRP A 79 -9.74 -4.47 15.17
C TRP A 79 -9.70 -3.96 13.72
N GLY A 80 -8.50 -3.77 13.16
CA GLY A 80 -8.27 -3.54 11.75
C GLY A 80 -8.55 -4.79 10.91
N HIS A 81 -8.90 -4.60 9.64
CA HIS A 81 -9.24 -5.69 8.73
C HIS A 81 -8.02 -6.44 8.16
N ASP A 82 -6.81 -5.91 8.39
CA ASP A 82 -5.53 -6.48 7.96
C ASP A 82 -4.45 -6.28 9.05
N PHE A 83 -4.67 -6.84 10.25
CA PHE A 83 -3.74 -6.70 11.38
C PHE A 83 -2.37 -7.34 11.08
N ARG A 84 -1.28 -6.60 11.33
CA ARG A 84 0.11 -7.04 11.10
C ARG A 84 0.97 -6.72 12.33
N PRO A 85 1.47 -7.72 13.06
CA PRO A 85 2.24 -7.53 14.30
C PRO A 85 3.45 -6.58 14.16
N ASP A 86 4.17 -6.61 13.04
CA ASP A 86 5.34 -5.75 12.81
C ASP A 86 5.01 -4.25 12.77
N TYR A 87 3.75 -3.86 12.48
CA TYR A 87 3.32 -2.45 12.62
C TYR A 87 3.35 -1.98 14.08
N GLN A 88 3.14 -2.87 15.05
CA GLN A 88 3.22 -2.48 16.46
C GLN A 88 4.63 -2.02 16.82
N GLY A 89 5.67 -2.58 16.19
CA GLY A 89 7.06 -2.18 16.35
C GLY A 89 7.39 -0.75 15.90
N LEU A 90 6.53 -0.11 15.09
CA LEU A 90 6.75 1.24 14.55
C LEU A 90 6.72 2.36 15.62
N TRP A 91 6.23 2.08 16.83
CA TRP A 91 6.29 3.00 17.98
C TRP A 91 7.71 3.56 18.22
N ILE A 92 8.73 2.73 17.95
CA ILE A 92 10.15 3.04 18.13
C ILE A 92 10.59 4.28 17.33
N LEU A 93 9.92 4.55 16.20
CA LEU A 93 10.22 5.69 15.34
C LEU A 93 9.95 7.01 16.08
N LYS A 94 8.84 7.11 16.83
CA LYS A 94 8.52 8.34 17.56
C LYS A 94 9.32 8.48 18.86
N GLU A 95 9.78 7.36 19.44
CA GLU A 95 10.74 7.39 20.55
C GLU A 95 12.11 7.91 20.10
N LYS A 96 12.68 7.36 19.02
CA LYS A 96 14.04 7.71 18.58
C LYS A 96 14.15 9.01 17.80
N PHE A 97 13.07 9.43 17.14
CA PHE A 97 13.01 10.64 16.31
C PHE A 97 11.92 11.61 16.83
N PRO A 98 11.99 12.06 18.09
CA PRO A 98 10.90 12.79 18.75
C PRO A 98 10.56 14.10 18.04
N ASN A 99 11.55 14.77 17.44
CA ASN A 99 11.35 16.03 16.72
C ASN A 99 10.84 15.84 15.28
N THR A 100 10.95 14.64 14.70
CA THR A 100 10.48 14.38 13.34
C THR A 100 8.94 14.27 13.32
N PRO A 101 8.23 15.00 12.43
CA PRO A 101 6.80 14.84 12.21
C PRO A 101 6.46 13.44 11.70
N VAL A 102 5.42 12.83 12.27
CA VAL A 102 4.86 11.56 11.82
C VAL A 102 3.51 11.81 11.15
N LEU A 103 3.30 11.21 9.97
CA LEU A 103 2.04 11.19 9.25
C LEU A 103 1.55 9.74 9.12
N ALA A 104 0.47 9.39 9.80
CA ALA A 104 -0.19 8.09 9.64
C ALA A 104 -1.30 8.22 8.58
N LEU A 105 -1.33 7.31 7.61
CA LEU A 105 -2.30 7.27 6.53
C LEU A 105 -3.10 5.97 6.58
N THR A 106 -4.39 6.03 6.25
CA THR A 106 -5.24 4.85 6.07
C THR A 106 -6.49 5.24 5.28
N ALA A 107 -6.94 4.35 4.39
CA ALA A 107 -8.21 4.52 3.71
C ALA A 107 -9.42 4.15 4.58
N THR A 108 -9.27 3.26 5.56
CA THR A 108 -10.36 2.59 6.29
C THR A 108 -10.05 2.39 7.78
N ALA A 109 -10.41 3.39 8.60
CA ALA A 109 -10.36 3.28 10.06
C ALA A 109 -11.69 3.71 10.70
N THR A 110 -12.20 2.88 11.62
CA THR A 110 -13.27 3.24 12.54
C THR A 110 -12.73 4.13 13.67
N GLN A 111 -13.59 4.67 14.53
CA GLN A 111 -13.15 5.45 15.69
C GLN A 111 -12.15 4.69 16.57
N CYS A 112 -12.47 3.45 16.92
CA CYS A 112 -11.60 2.57 17.72
C CYS A 112 -10.26 2.28 17.02
N VAL A 113 -10.27 1.98 15.70
CA VAL A 113 -9.02 1.76 14.94
C VAL A 113 -8.16 3.03 14.90
N MET A 114 -8.75 4.23 14.80
CA MET A 114 -7.98 5.48 14.87
C MET A 114 -7.36 5.72 16.26
N GLU A 115 -8.06 5.38 17.33
CA GLU A 115 -7.56 5.49 18.71
C GLU A 115 -6.40 4.50 18.94
N ASP A 116 -6.55 3.25 18.51
CA ASP A 116 -5.48 2.25 18.50
C ASP A 116 -4.24 2.72 17.73
N VAL A 117 -4.42 3.32 16.55
CA VAL A 117 -3.32 3.87 15.73
C VAL A 117 -2.56 4.97 16.47
N VAL A 118 -3.28 5.92 17.07
CA VAL A 118 -2.65 7.02 17.83
C VAL A 118 -1.91 6.49 19.05
N GLN A 119 -2.49 5.54 19.78
CA GLN A 119 -1.90 4.94 20.97
C GLN A 119 -0.68 4.08 20.63
N ALA A 120 -0.81 3.13 19.71
CA ALA A 120 0.24 2.17 19.37
C ALA A 120 1.46 2.83 18.72
N LEU A 121 1.27 3.89 17.94
CA LEU A 121 2.37 4.65 17.33
C LEU A 121 2.91 5.79 18.23
N GLY A 122 2.38 5.96 19.45
CA GLY A 122 2.85 6.96 20.41
C GLY A 122 2.61 8.42 19.98
N LEU A 123 1.56 8.70 19.20
CA LEU A 123 1.34 9.98 18.54
C LEU A 123 0.71 11.02 19.48
N LYS A 124 1.55 11.62 20.35
CA LYS A 124 1.16 12.74 21.22
C LYS A 124 0.68 13.94 20.40
N ASN A 125 -0.43 14.56 20.83
CA ASN A 125 -1.06 15.73 20.20
C ASN A 125 -1.37 15.54 18.70
N CYS A 126 -1.79 14.33 18.30
CA CYS A 126 -2.12 14.02 16.92
C CYS A 126 -3.31 14.85 16.40
N ILE A 127 -3.13 15.51 15.25
CA ILE A 127 -4.21 16.19 14.52
C ILE A 127 -4.85 15.17 13.57
N VAL A 128 -6.14 14.88 13.77
CA VAL A 128 -6.87 13.87 13.00
C VAL A 128 -7.68 14.53 11.89
N PHE A 129 -7.29 14.31 10.64
CA PHE A 129 -8.06 14.71 9.45
C PHE A 129 -8.96 13.55 9.02
N ARG A 130 -10.22 13.85 8.67
CA ARG A 130 -11.20 12.85 8.23
C ARG A 130 -11.93 13.35 6.99
N GLN A 131 -12.17 12.44 6.05
CA GLN A 131 -13.02 12.67 4.89
C GLN A 131 -14.17 11.66 4.89
N SER A 132 -15.28 11.99 4.25
CA SER A 132 -16.37 11.05 4.07
C SER A 132 -15.94 9.88 3.18
N PHE A 133 -16.30 8.66 3.60
CA PHE A 133 -16.17 7.44 2.82
C PHE A 133 -17.06 7.41 1.57
N ASN A 134 -18.02 8.34 1.46
CA ASN A 134 -18.97 8.34 0.35
C ASN A 134 -18.25 8.57 -0.99
N ARG A 135 -18.44 7.61 -1.91
CA ARG A 135 -17.96 7.69 -3.28
C ARG A 135 -19.16 7.92 -4.20
N PRO A 136 -19.56 9.19 -4.47
CA PRO A 136 -20.73 9.48 -5.31
C PRO A 136 -20.60 8.98 -6.75
N ASN A 137 -19.38 8.60 -7.16
CA ASN A 137 -19.08 7.98 -8.45
C ASN A 137 -19.34 6.46 -8.48
N LEU A 138 -19.70 5.82 -7.36
CA LEU A 138 -20.02 4.38 -7.29
C LEU A 138 -21.54 4.17 -7.26
N ARG A 139 -22.00 3.19 -8.02
CA ARG A 139 -23.40 2.73 -8.05
C ARG A 139 -23.47 1.34 -7.43
N TYR A 140 -24.27 1.18 -6.39
CA TYR A 140 -24.46 -0.09 -5.70
C TYR A 140 -25.66 -0.84 -6.29
N TYR A 141 -25.45 -2.10 -6.67
CA TYR A 141 -26.50 -2.99 -7.16
C TYR A 141 -26.48 -4.30 -6.36
N VAL A 142 -27.64 -4.77 -5.95
CA VAL A 142 -27.83 -6.05 -5.26
C VAL A 142 -28.79 -6.90 -6.08
N SER A 143 -28.40 -8.16 -6.36
CA SER A 143 -29.18 -9.07 -7.19
C SER A 143 -29.14 -10.50 -6.61
N PRO A 144 -30.26 -11.25 -6.61
CA PRO A 144 -30.28 -12.63 -6.11
C PRO A 144 -29.32 -13.56 -6.89
N LYS A 145 -28.49 -14.32 -6.17
CA LYS A 145 -27.54 -15.27 -6.76
C LYS A 145 -28.28 -16.49 -7.36
N LYS A 146 -28.38 -16.54 -8.70
CA LYS A 146 -29.02 -17.65 -9.43
C LYS A 146 -28.05 -18.81 -9.70
N LYS A 147 -28.58 -20.00 -10.02
CA LYS A 147 -27.79 -21.18 -10.44
C LYS A 147 -26.91 -20.92 -11.68
N LYS A 148 -27.30 -19.99 -12.56
CA LYS A 148 -26.58 -19.62 -13.80
C LYS A 148 -25.86 -18.26 -13.69
N ILE A 149 -25.34 -17.90 -12.51
CA ILE A 149 -24.72 -16.59 -12.25
C ILE A 149 -23.60 -16.21 -13.26
N LEU A 150 -22.89 -17.18 -13.84
CA LEU A 150 -21.86 -16.93 -14.85
C LEU A 150 -22.43 -16.40 -16.17
N ASP A 151 -23.61 -16.86 -16.58
CA ASP A 151 -24.28 -16.37 -17.78
C ASP A 151 -24.81 -14.94 -17.55
N ASP A 152 -25.35 -14.68 -16.34
CA ASP A 152 -25.76 -13.34 -15.90
C ASP A 152 -24.57 -12.35 -15.87
N ILE A 153 -23.40 -12.75 -15.34
CA ILE A 153 -22.16 -11.94 -15.34
C ILE A 153 -21.66 -11.71 -16.78
N SER A 154 -21.59 -12.77 -17.58
CA SER A 154 -21.12 -12.73 -18.98
C SER A 154 -22.00 -11.81 -19.84
N LYS A 155 -23.31 -11.78 -19.57
CA LYS A 155 -24.25 -10.84 -20.18
C LYS A 155 -24.04 -9.42 -19.67
N PHE A 156 -23.99 -9.20 -18.36
CA PHE A 156 -23.81 -7.86 -17.77
C PHE A 156 -22.56 -7.14 -18.31
N ILE A 157 -21.42 -7.82 -18.39
CA ILE A 157 -20.18 -7.22 -18.92
C ILE A 157 -20.36 -6.84 -20.41
N LYS A 158 -20.96 -7.72 -21.22
CA LYS A 158 -21.13 -7.47 -22.67
C LYS A 158 -22.14 -6.37 -22.98
N ASP A 159 -23.24 -6.33 -22.23
CA ASP A 159 -24.35 -5.41 -22.50
C ASP A 159 -24.08 -4.01 -21.91
N SER A 160 -23.36 -3.92 -20.77
CA SER A 160 -23.19 -2.66 -20.03
C SER A 160 -21.77 -2.12 -19.96
N HIS A 161 -20.74 -2.98 -20.10
CA HIS A 161 -19.33 -2.62 -19.91
C HIS A 161 -18.38 -3.24 -20.97
N PRO A 162 -18.71 -3.17 -22.29
CA PRO A 162 -17.86 -3.73 -23.33
C PRO A 162 -16.52 -3.00 -23.41
N ASN A 163 -15.42 -3.75 -23.41
CA ASN A 163 -14.03 -3.26 -23.44
C ASN A 163 -13.63 -2.41 -22.21
N GLU A 164 -14.37 -2.48 -21.10
CA GLU A 164 -14.01 -1.84 -19.83
C GLU A 164 -13.29 -2.81 -18.88
N CYS A 165 -12.52 -2.26 -17.93
CA CYS A 165 -11.85 -3.05 -16.89
C CYS A 165 -12.76 -3.26 -15.67
N GLY A 166 -12.76 -4.47 -15.11
CA GLY A 166 -13.50 -4.81 -13.90
C GLY A 166 -12.83 -5.91 -13.07
N ILE A 167 -13.28 -6.06 -11.81
CA ILE A 167 -12.77 -7.08 -10.87
C ILE A 167 -13.95 -7.96 -10.44
N ILE A 168 -13.75 -9.29 -10.47
CA ILE A 168 -14.71 -10.27 -9.96
C ILE A 168 -14.09 -10.95 -8.74
N TYR A 169 -14.59 -10.60 -7.55
CA TYR A 169 -14.22 -11.28 -6.31
C TYR A 169 -14.94 -12.62 -6.17
N CYS A 170 -14.19 -13.66 -5.83
CA CYS A 170 -14.71 -14.99 -5.54
C CYS A 170 -14.29 -15.43 -4.13
N LEU A 171 -15.02 -16.38 -3.53
CA LEU A 171 -14.77 -16.81 -2.15
C LEU A 171 -13.46 -17.60 -1.99
N SER A 172 -13.10 -18.42 -2.99
CA SER A 172 -11.89 -19.25 -2.97
C SER A 172 -11.03 -19.07 -4.23
N ARG A 173 -9.75 -19.46 -4.14
CA ARG A 173 -8.84 -19.53 -5.30
C ARG A 173 -9.38 -20.47 -6.39
N MET A 174 -9.99 -21.59 -5.99
CA MET A 174 -10.60 -22.56 -6.91
C MET A 174 -11.81 -21.96 -7.65
N ASP A 175 -12.59 -21.12 -6.98
CA ASP A 175 -13.66 -20.35 -7.63
C ASP A 175 -13.10 -19.34 -8.62
N CYS A 176 -12.07 -18.55 -8.25
CA CYS A 176 -11.40 -17.61 -9.16
C CYS A 176 -10.93 -18.30 -10.46
N GLU A 177 -10.28 -19.46 -10.33
CA GLU A 177 -9.86 -20.26 -11.48
C GLU A 177 -11.04 -20.76 -12.30
N THR A 178 -12.08 -21.27 -11.65
CA THR A 178 -13.27 -21.85 -12.31
C THR A 178 -14.07 -20.78 -13.06
N VAL A 179 -14.27 -19.61 -12.45
CA VAL A 179 -14.94 -18.44 -13.02
C VAL A 179 -14.12 -17.92 -14.20
N SER A 180 -12.82 -17.72 -14.02
CA SER A 180 -11.90 -17.27 -15.08
C SER A 180 -11.91 -18.20 -16.30
N LYS A 181 -11.68 -19.51 -16.09
CA LYS A 181 -11.70 -20.53 -17.16
C LYS A 181 -13.04 -20.53 -17.93
N LYS A 182 -14.18 -20.47 -17.23
CA LYS A 182 -15.51 -20.48 -17.86
C LYS A 182 -15.79 -19.20 -18.65
N LEU A 183 -15.47 -18.02 -18.11
CA LEU A 183 -15.65 -16.74 -18.81
C LEU A 183 -14.75 -16.67 -20.07
N GLN A 184 -13.48 -17.08 -19.97
CA GLN A 184 -12.57 -17.15 -21.12
C GLN A 184 -13.10 -18.06 -22.24
N ILE A 185 -13.67 -19.23 -21.91
CA ILE A 185 -14.28 -20.14 -22.89
C ILE A 185 -15.51 -19.51 -23.56
N GLN A 186 -16.36 -18.81 -22.79
CA GLN A 186 -17.52 -18.09 -23.35
C GLN A 186 -17.11 -16.89 -24.22
N TRP A 187 -15.96 -16.28 -23.96
CA TRP A 187 -15.47 -15.12 -24.71
C TRP A 187 -14.77 -15.52 -26.01
N ARG A 188 -13.84 -16.50 -25.95
CA ARG A 188 -13.07 -16.99 -27.12
C ARG A 188 -13.95 -17.49 -28.28
N ARG A 189 -15.20 -17.88 -28.00
CA ARG A 189 -16.19 -18.30 -29.02
C ARG A 189 -16.74 -17.16 -29.90
N LYS A 190 -16.39 -15.89 -29.66
CA LYS A 190 -16.97 -14.72 -30.38
C LYS A 190 -15.97 -13.63 -30.83
N ASN A 191 -14.73 -14.03 -31.14
CA ASN A 191 -13.62 -13.18 -31.64
C ASN A 191 -12.90 -12.29 -30.61
N HIS A 192 -11.62 -12.07 -30.91
CA HIS A 192 -10.57 -11.32 -30.20
C HIS A 192 -10.19 -11.77 -28.76
N LEU A 193 -8.88 -11.79 -28.55
CA LEU A 193 -8.19 -12.18 -27.32
C LEU A 193 -8.05 -10.97 -26.40
N GLU A 194 -8.91 -10.86 -25.39
CA GLU A 194 -8.64 -10.04 -24.21
C GLU A 194 -8.60 -10.92 -22.95
N LEU A 195 -7.63 -10.63 -22.08
CA LEU A 195 -7.17 -11.56 -21.06
C LEU A 195 -7.92 -11.35 -19.73
N ILE A 196 -9.11 -11.96 -19.61
CA ILE A 196 -9.86 -11.96 -18.33
C ILE A 196 -9.00 -12.63 -17.25
N ARG A 197 -8.57 -11.83 -16.26
CA ARG A 197 -7.86 -12.28 -15.06
C ARG A 197 -8.74 -12.03 -13.83
N ALA A 198 -9.00 -13.09 -13.07
CA ALA A 198 -9.55 -12.97 -11.72
C ALA A 198 -8.38 -12.86 -10.73
N TYR A 199 -8.43 -11.89 -9.83
CA TYR A 199 -7.38 -11.62 -8.85
C TYR A 199 -7.92 -11.83 -7.42
N PRO A 200 -7.14 -12.42 -6.49
CA PRO A 200 -7.39 -12.25 -5.06
C PRO A 200 -7.19 -10.79 -4.64
N CYS A 201 -7.80 -10.38 -3.53
CA CYS A 201 -7.86 -8.98 -3.09
C CYS A 201 -6.48 -8.40 -2.71
N LEU A 202 -6.17 -7.17 -3.19
CA LEU A 202 -5.49 -6.02 -2.52
C LEU A 202 -4.75 -5.11 -3.53
N PHE A 203 -4.99 -3.76 -3.50
CA PHE A 203 -4.02 -2.63 -3.72
C PHE A 203 -4.68 -1.23 -4.00
N ILE A 204 -3.89 -0.12 -3.83
CA ILE A 204 -4.04 1.35 -4.24
C ILE A 204 -4.39 2.34 -3.07
N PRO A 205 -3.67 3.48 -2.76
CA PRO A 205 -3.41 4.69 -3.62
C PRO A 205 -2.10 5.56 -3.37
N LYS A 206 -2.16 6.93 -3.39
CA LYS A 206 -1.11 8.02 -3.44
C LYS A 206 -1.51 9.30 -2.68
N ILE A 207 -0.51 10.17 -2.43
CA ILE A 207 -0.33 11.56 -2.98
C ILE A 207 1.15 12.02 -2.72
N GLY A 208 1.63 13.18 -3.18
CA GLY A 208 3.08 13.50 -3.21
C GLY A 208 3.54 14.92 -2.85
N ASN A 209 4.79 15.22 -3.26
CA ASN A 209 5.64 16.42 -3.08
C ASN A 209 6.56 16.55 -1.84
N LEU A 210 7.84 16.22 -2.09
CA LEU A 210 9.12 16.81 -1.61
C LEU A 210 9.74 16.47 -0.23
N GLN A 211 11.08 16.29 -0.28
CA GLN A 211 12.06 16.03 0.79
C GLN A 211 11.89 14.71 1.57
N ILE A 212 12.98 14.18 2.18
CA ILE A 212 13.13 12.74 2.47
C ILE A 212 12.10 12.25 3.48
N GLY A 213 10.97 11.81 2.91
CA GLY A 213 9.96 11.03 3.59
C GLY A 213 10.46 9.60 3.73
N PHE A 214 10.70 9.19 4.96
CA PHE A 214 10.80 7.79 5.30
C PHE A 214 9.39 7.20 5.30
N ILE A 215 9.07 6.28 4.40
CA ILE A 215 7.75 5.66 4.30
C ILE A 215 7.85 4.20 4.71
N ALA A 216 7.26 3.87 5.87
CA ALA A 216 6.96 2.49 6.21
C ALA A 216 5.76 2.04 5.37
N VAL A 217 5.96 0.99 4.56
CA VAL A 217 4.96 0.43 3.62
C VAL A 217 4.88 -1.07 3.76
N ASP A 218 3.70 -1.61 3.47
CA ASP A 218 3.45 -3.05 3.61
C ASP A 218 4.34 -3.95 2.73
N HIS A 219 4.47 -5.22 3.13
CA HIS A 219 5.31 -6.33 2.65
C HIS A 219 5.57 -6.47 1.13
N HIS A 220 4.81 -5.79 0.27
CA HIS A 220 5.05 -5.75 -1.18
C HIS A 220 5.90 -4.55 -1.59
N CYS A 221 7.16 -4.58 -1.12
CA CYS A 221 8.23 -3.69 -1.55
C CYS A 221 8.59 -3.89 -3.04
N LYS A 222 7.76 -3.31 -3.92
CA LYS A 222 8.07 -2.98 -5.31
C LYS A 222 7.67 -1.52 -5.55
N PRO A 223 8.40 -0.76 -6.39
CA PRO A 223 8.04 0.61 -6.78
C PRO A 223 6.81 0.70 -7.72
N THR A 224 5.86 -0.21 -7.55
CA THR A 224 4.67 -0.40 -8.39
C THR A 224 3.40 0.07 -7.68
N ASN A 225 2.76 1.08 -8.26
CA ASN A 225 1.34 1.40 -8.09
C ASN A 225 0.83 1.64 -6.66
N PHE A 226 1.58 2.46 -5.91
CA PHE A 226 0.92 3.61 -5.29
C PHE A 226 0.33 4.45 -6.45
N ILE A 227 -1.00 4.39 -6.68
CA ILE A 227 -1.79 5.12 -7.72
C ILE A 227 -2.36 6.43 -7.18
#